data_AF-A0A4Q2ZAJ4-F1
#
_entry.id   AF-A0A4Q2ZAJ4-F1
#
_cell.length_a   1.000
_cell.length_b   1.000
_cell.length_c   1.000
_cell.angle_alpha   90.00
_cell.angle_beta   90.00
_cell.angle_gamma   90.00
#
_symmetry.space_group_name_H-M   'P 1'
#
loop_
_entity.id
_entity.type
_entity.pdbx_description
1 polymer ?
#
loop_
_entity_poly.entity_id
_entity_poly.type
_entity_poly.pdbx_seq_one_letter_code
_entity_poly.pdbx_strand_id
1 'polypeptide(L)'
;MSKRTPSEKPTIYLAASGDMRPAANETCWPAQALLEKALGRCLSKLGYSLKRAHPYKSAEKHGFISSQKEGLEVFRQIDPAAPLIIAEAVWQYSHHVLPGLTTHRGPILTLANWSGQWPGLVGMLNLNGSLTKAGIKYSTLWSEDFTDDFFLRHLKTWLEKGAIRHITSHTRSLDKVDVPARPARLGEELARELMEKKAIMGVFDEGCMGMYNA
;
A
#
# COMPACT_ATOMS: atom_id res chain seq x y z
N MET A 1 -27.64 13.70 -1.39
CA MET A 1 -27.24 12.92 -0.19
C MET A 1 -28.24 11.79 -0.03
N SER A 2 -27.90 10.57 -0.45
CA SER A 2 -28.78 9.41 -0.29
C SER A 2 -28.83 9.00 1.19
N LYS A 3 -30.03 8.94 1.77
CA LYS A 3 -30.27 8.54 3.15
C LYS A 3 -29.86 7.07 3.31
N ARG A 4 -28.82 6.78 4.10
CA ARG A 4 -28.47 5.41 4.49
C ARG A 4 -29.64 4.80 5.27
N THR A 5 -30.16 3.68 4.78
CA THR A 5 -31.10 2.84 5.52
C THR A 5 -30.40 2.27 6.78
N PRO A 6 -31.07 2.18 7.95
CA PRO A 6 -30.41 1.91 9.23
C PRO A 6 -29.79 0.50 9.42
N SER A 7 -29.73 -0.36 8.42
CA SER A 7 -29.36 -1.79 8.59
C SER A 7 -28.14 -2.29 7.81
N GLU A 8 -27.51 -1.48 6.95
CA GLU A 8 -26.30 -1.91 6.23
C GLU A 8 -25.02 -1.41 6.90
N LYS A 9 -24.14 -2.37 7.26
CA LYS A 9 -22.80 -2.08 7.76
C LYS A 9 -22.03 -1.25 6.72
N PRO A 10 -21.30 -0.18 7.10
CA PRO A 10 -20.48 0.57 6.16
C PRO A 10 -19.45 -0.35 5.49
N THR A 11 -19.38 -0.26 4.16
CA THR A 11 -18.52 -1.11 3.34
C THR A 11 -17.14 -0.51 3.19
N ILE A 12 -16.12 -1.33 3.44
CA ILE A 12 -14.71 -1.06 3.11
C ILE A 12 -14.36 -1.87 1.87
N TYR A 13 -13.79 -1.20 0.86
CA TYR A 13 -13.33 -1.87 -0.36
C TYR A 13 -11.93 -2.44 -0.15
N LEU A 14 -11.66 -3.60 -0.72
CA LEU A 14 -10.34 -4.22 -0.74
C LEU A 14 -9.88 -4.51 -2.16
N ALA A 15 -8.66 -4.10 -2.48
CA ALA A 15 -7.93 -4.55 -3.66
C ALA A 15 -6.56 -5.14 -3.25
N ALA A 16 -5.95 -5.90 -4.16
CA ALA A 16 -4.71 -6.65 -3.92
C ALA A 16 -4.00 -6.78 -5.27
N SER A 17 -2.79 -6.25 -5.34
CA SER A 17 -1.94 -6.24 -6.53
C SER A 17 -1.08 -7.50 -6.57
N GLY A 18 -0.87 -8.07 -7.74
CA GLY A 18 -0.09 -9.29 -7.91
C GLY A 18 1.33 -9.06 -8.40
N ASP A 19 2.08 -10.16 -8.41
CA ASP A 19 3.32 -10.34 -9.15
C ASP A 19 3.02 -10.46 -10.66
N MET A 20 3.96 -10.09 -11.53
CA MET A 20 3.84 -10.37 -12.97
C MET A 20 4.07 -11.85 -13.31
N ARG A 21 4.65 -12.62 -12.39
CA ARG A 21 4.87 -14.07 -12.54
C ARG A 21 3.63 -14.83 -12.04
N PRO A 22 2.87 -15.50 -12.92
CA PRO A 22 1.64 -16.20 -12.51
C PRO A 22 1.88 -17.26 -11.42
N ALA A 23 3.01 -17.97 -11.48
CA ALA A 23 3.38 -18.98 -10.49
C ALA A 23 3.56 -18.39 -9.08
N ALA A 24 4.10 -17.17 -8.97
CA ALA A 24 4.24 -16.49 -7.67
C ALA A 24 2.86 -16.15 -7.09
N ASN A 25 1.94 -15.68 -7.94
CA ASN A 25 0.57 -15.38 -7.54
C ASN A 25 -0.20 -16.62 -7.08
N GLU A 26 -0.15 -17.73 -7.83
CA GLU A 26 -0.78 -18.99 -7.43
C GLU A 26 -0.21 -19.47 -6.08
N THR A 27 1.11 -19.42 -5.91
CA THR A 27 1.79 -19.88 -4.69
C THR A 27 1.44 -19.02 -3.47
N CYS A 28 1.33 -17.70 -3.63
CA CYS A 28 1.06 -16.78 -2.52
C CYS A 28 -0.44 -16.60 -2.24
N TRP A 29 -1.33 -17.06 -3.14
CA TRP A 29 -2.78 -16.89 -2.98
C TRP A 29 -3.34 -17.41 -1.65
N PRO A 30 -2.93 -18.60 -1.13
CA PRO A 30 -3.39 -19.06 0.18
C PRO A 30 -3.07 -18.07 1.31
N ALA A 31 -1.89 -17.45 1.28
CA ALA A 31 -1.50 -16.44 2.28
C ALA A 31 -2.38 -15.18 2.18
N GLN A 32 -2.66 -14.73 0.95
CA GLN A 32 -3.56 -13.59 0.71
C GLN A 32 -5.00 -13.89 1.19
N ALA A 33 -5.53 -15.07 0.89
CA ALA A 33 -6.85 -15.47 1.34
C ALA A 33 -6.95 -15.53 2.87
N LEU A 34 -5.90 -16.00 3.56
CA LEU A 34 -5.84 -15.99 5.02
C LEU A 34 -5.82 -14.57 5.60
N LEU A 35 -5.02 -13.68 5.01
CA LEU A 35 -4.97 -12.25 5.35
C LEU A 35 -6.36 -11.63 5.23
N GLU A 36 -7.03 -11.79 4.08
CA GLU A 36 -8.34 -11.20 3.82
C GLU A 36 -9.42 -11.75 4.74
N LYS A 37 -9.38 -13.06 5.04
CA LYS A 37 -10.29 -13.68 5.99
C LYS A 37 -10.07 -13.15 7.40
N ALA A 38 -8.83 -12.92 7.82
CA ALA A 38 -8.50 -12.36 9.13
C ALA A 38 -8.96 -10.90 9.25
N LEU A 39 -8.62 -10.07 8.26
CA LEU A 39 -9.08 -8.70 8.15
C LEU A 39 -10.62 -8.60 8.18
N GLY A 40 -11.31 -9.44 7.41
CA GLY A 40 -12.77 -9.48 7.38
C GLY A 40 -13.40 -9.77 8.75
N ARG A 41 -12.78 -10.67 9.55
CA ARG A 41 -13.22 -10.92 10.94
C ARG A 41 -13.03 -9.68 11.81
N CYS A 42 -11.89 -9.00 11.71
CA CYS A 42 -11.60 -7.79 12.48
C CYS A 42 -12.56 -6.65 12.13
N LEU A 43 -12.81 -6.41 10.84
CA LEU A 43 -13.77 -5.41 10.36
C LEU A 43 -15.20 -5.72 10.82
N SER A 44 -15.63 -6.98 10.73
CA SER A 44 -16.98 -7.39 11.14
C SER A 44 -17.24 -7.15 12.63
N LYS A 45 -16.24 -7.43 13.49
CA LYS A 45 -16.26 -7.15 14.93
C LYS A 45 -16.37 -5.64 15.22
N LEU A 46 -15.81 -4.81 14.35
CA LEU A 46 -15.88 -3.34 14.45
C LEU A 46 -17.11 -2.74 13.76
N GLY A 47 -18.04 -3.56 13.25
CA GLY A 47 -19.30 -3.10 12.65
C GLY A 47 -19.21 -2.75 11.16
N TYR A 48 -18.13 -3.11 10.48
CA TYR A 48 -17.92 -2.85 9.04
C TYR A 48 -18.06 -4.13 8.22
N SER A 49 -18.34 -3.98 6.93
CA SER A 49 -18.29 -5.07 5.94
C SER A 49 -17.07 -4.90 5.04
N LEU A 50 -16.49 -6.01 4.59
CA LEU A 50 -15.37 -6.02 3.65
C LEU A 50 -15.88 -6.48 2.29
N LYS A 51 -15.67 -5.67 1.24
CA LYS A 51 -16.00 -6.02 -0.14
C LYS A 51 -14.73 -6.05 -0.97
N ARG A 52 -14.37 -7.24 -1.45
CA ARG A 52 -13.31 -7.37 -2.46
C ARG A 52 -13.76 -6.73 -3.77
N ALA A 53 -12.94 -5.86 -4.33
CA ALA A 53 -13.27 -5.08 -5.52
C ALA A 53 -13.11 -5.87 -6.83
N HIS A 54 -12.51 -7.06 -6.78
CA HIS A 54 -12.26 -7.93 -7.91
C HIS A 54 -12.40 -9.40 -7.50
N PRO A 55 -12.80 -10.29 -8.42
CA PRO A 55 -13.09 -11.68 -8.08
C PRO A 55 -11.80 -12.52 -7.98
N TYR A 56 -11.93 -13.69 -7.36
CA TYR A 56 -11.00 -14.79 -7.60
C TYR A 56 -11.14 -15.29 -9.04
N LYS A 57 -10.01 -15.54 -9.71
CA LYS A 57 -9.97 -15.98 -11.11
C LYS A 57 -9.64 -17.46 -11.16
N SER A 58 -10.65 -18.32 -11.25
CA SER A 58 -10.46 -19.78 -11.18
C SER A 58 -9.49 -20.34 -12.22
N ALA A 59 -9.42 -19.73 -13.41
CA ALA A 59 -8.48 -20.12 -14.46
C ALA A 59 -7.02 -19.76 -14.11
N GLU A 60 -6.79 -18.68 -13.37
CA GLU A 60 -5.47 -18.21 -12.93
C GLU A 60 -5.10 -18.73 -11.53
N LYS A 61 -6.06 -19.35 -10.84
CA LYS A 61 -5.95 -19.89 -9.47
C LYS A 61 -5.52 -18.88 -8.40
N HIS A 62 -5.74 -17.59 -8.67
CA HIS A 62 -5.54 -16.52 -7.72
C HIS A 62 -6.53 -15.39 -7.96
N GLY A 63 -6.66 -14.49 -7.00
CA GLY A 63 -7.49 -13.30 -7.12
C GLY A 63 -6.70 -12.00 -7.22
N PHE A 64 -5.39 -11.99 -7.48
CA PHE A 64 -4.64 -10.74 -7.61
C PHE A 64 -4.93 -9.98 -8.91
N ILE A 65 -4.85 -8.65 -8.86
CA ILE A 65 -4.79 -7.80 -10.06
C ILE A 65 -3.41 -8.00 -10.70
N SER A 66 -3.37 -8.42 -11.96
CA SER A 66 -2.13 -8.81 -12.66
C SER A 66 -1.76 -7.87 -13.82
N SER A 67 -2.49 -6.77 -14.01
CA SER A 67 -2.14 -5.74 -15.00
C SER A 67 -2.67 -4.36 -14.64
N GLN A 68 -2.07 -3.33 -15.23
CA GLN A 68 -2.56 -1.95 -15.13
C GLN A 68 -3.97 -1.78 -15.71
N LYS A 69 -4.28 -2.45 -16.83
CA LYS A 69 -5.62 -2.42 -17.44
C LYS A 69 -6.67 -2.98 -16.48
N GLU A 70 -6.41 -4.17 -15.93
CA GLU A 70 -7.31 -4.80 -14.95
C GLU A 70 -7.51 -3.90 -13.74
N GLY A 71 -6.43 -3.32 -13.20
CA GLY A 71 -6.53 -2.39 -12.09
C GLY A 71 -7.42 -1.19 -12.40
N LEU A 72 -7.24 -0.53 -13.55
CA LEU A 72 -8.10 0.59 -13.95
C LEU A 72 -9.57 0.18 -14.06
N GLU A 73 -9.88 -1.01 -14.60
CA GLU A 73 -11.26 -1.52 -14.63
C GLU A 73 -11.83 -1.74 -13.23
N VAL A 74 -11.02 -2.25 -12.29
CA VAL A 74 -11.41 -2.39 -10.88
C VAL A 74 -11.74 -1.03 -10.25
N PHE A 75 -10.85 -0.05 -10.39
CA PHE A 75 -11.04 1.27 -9.77
C PHE A 75 -12.21 2.06 -10.38
N ARG A 76 -12.58 1.82 -11.65
CA ARG A 76 -13.81 2.39 -12.25
C ARG A 76 -15.10 1.96 -11.54
N GLN A 77 -15.08 0.81 -10.86
CA GLN A 77 -16.26 0.27 -10.15
C GLN A 77 -16.27 0.61 -8.65
N ILE A 78 -15.19 1.21 -8.13
CA ILE A 78 -15.09 1.64 -6.74
C ILE A 78 -15.56 3.09 -6.64
N ASP A 79 -16.38 3.41 -5.65
CA ASP A 79 -16.68 4.81 -5.32
C ASP A 79 -15.36 5.50 -4.93
N PRO A 80 -14.91 6.55 -5.67
CA PRO A 80 -13.64 7.21 -5.40
C PRO A 80 -13.59 7.87 -4.02
N ALA A 81 -14.70 8.08 -3.33
CA ALA A 81 -14.74 8.60 -1.96
C ALA A 81 -14.77 7.50 -0.88
N ALA A 82 -14.94 6.24 -1.25
CA ALA A 82 -15.05 5.14 -0.29
C ALA A 82 -13.71 4.83 0.40
N PRO A 83 -13.73 4.35 1.66
CA PRO A 83 -12.54 3.83 2.30
C PRO A 83 -12.02 2.59 1.56
N LEU A 84 -10.73 2.59 1.25
CA LEU A 84 -10.07 1.57 0.44
C LEU A 84 -8.87 0.98 1.18
N ILE A 85 -8.78 -0.35 1.20
CA ILE A 85 -7.63 -1.10 1.68
C ILE A 85 -6.93 -1.73 0.47
N ILE A 86 -5.63 -1.49 0.33
CA ILE A 86 -4.76 -2.28 -0.55
C ILE A 86 -4.01 -3.28 0.32
N ALA A 87 -4.38 -4.55 0.22
CA ALA A 87 -3.92 -5.61 1.11
C ALA A 87 -3.01 -6.60 0.39
N GLU A 88 -1.78 -6.77 0.86
CA GLU A 88 -0.73 -7.53 0.18
C GLU A 88 -0.12 -8.63 1.05
N ALA A 89 -0.18 -9.86 0.56
CA ALA A 89 0.55 -11.02 1.07
C ALA A 89 1.58 -11.55 0.07
N VAL A 90 1.84 -10.82 -1.02
CA VAL A 90 2.73 -11.18 -2.13
C VAL A 90 3.60 -9.99 -2.52
N TRP A 91 4.67 -10.23 -3.28
CA TRP A 91 5.35 -9.17 -4.00
C TRP A 91 4.40 -8.64 -5.07
N GLN A 92 4.32 -7.32 -5.19
CA GLN A 92 3.37 -6.68 -6.10
C GLN A 92 4.03 -5.61 -6.94
N TYR A 93 3.44 -5.37 -8.11
CA TYR A 93 3.89 -4.34 -9.03
C TYR A 93 2.96 -3.12 -8.94
N SER A 94 3.49 -2.00 -8.43
CA SER A 94 2.69 -0.82 -8.05
C SER A 94 1.88 -0.26 -9.22
N HIS A 95 2.38 -0.39 -10.46
CA HIS A 95 1.69 0.10 -11.66
C HIS A 95 0.33 -0.58 -11.93
N HIS A 96 0.03 -1.73 -11.32
CA HIS A 96 -1.29 -2.35 -11.38
C HIS A 96 -2.37 -1.49 -10.71
N VAL A 97 -2.05 -0.86 -9.57
CA VAL A 97 -3.04 -0.14 -8.74
C VAL A 97 -2.80 1.36 -8.69
N LEU A 98 -1.56 1.82 -8.89
CA LEU A 98 -1.18 3.22 -8.73
C LEU A 98 -2.02 4.18 -9.59
N PRO A 99 -2.27 3.93 -10.90
CA PRO A 99 -3.11 4.83 -11.70
C PRO A 99 -4.52 4.98 -11.13
N GLY A 100 -5.14 3.91 -10.65
CA GLY A 100 -6.44 3.98 -9.98
C GLY A 100 -6.39 4.81 -8.70
N LEU A 101 -5.35 4.60 -7.89
CA LEU A 101 -5.12 5.32 -6.63
C LEU A 101 -4.89 6.82 -6.82
N THR A 102 -4.33 7.27 -7.95
CA THR A 102 -4.14 8.72 -8.23
C THR A 102 -5.47 9.50 -8.31
N THR A 103 -6.57 8.82 -8.64
CA THR A 103 -7.90 9.44 -8.76
C THR A 103 -8.82 9.17 -7.57
N HIS A 104 -8.37 8.33 -6.63
CA HIS A 104 -9.10 8.00 -5.41
C HIS A 104 -9.00 9.15 -4.40
N ARG A 105 -10.14 9.55 -3.83
CA ARG A 105 -10.26 10.68 -2.90
C ARG A 105 -10.57 10.25 -1.46
N GLY A 106 -11.07 9.03 -1.28
CA GLY A 106 -11.32 8.43 0.03
C GLY A 106 -10.04 8.06 0.76
N PRO A 107 -10.12 7.71 2.05
CA PRO A 107 -8.96 7.28 2.81
C PRO A 107 -8.41 5.96 2.26
N ILE A 108 -7.09 5.88 2.12
CA ILE A 108 -6.35 4.70 1.66
C ILE A 108 -5.59 4.11 2.85
N LEU A 109 -5.73 2.80 3.06
CA LEU A 109 -4.90 2.01 3.97
C LEU A 109 -4.13 0.97 3.16
N THR A 110 -2.81 1.01 3.22
CA THR A 110 -1.98 -0.11 2.79
C THR A 110 -1.84 -1.10 3.95
N LEU A 111 -1.99 -2.38 3.67
CA LEU A 111 -2.02 -3.44 4.68
C LEU A 111 -1.19 -4.63 4.19
N ALA A 112 -0.38 -5.23 5.07
CA ALA A 112 0.34 -6.45 4.75
C ALA A 112 0.30 -7.49 5.87
N ASN A 113 0.58 -8.74 5.52
CA ASN A 113 1.02 -9.72 6.50
C ASN A 113 2.47 -9.43 6.94
N TRP A 114 2.78 -9.74 8.18
CA TRP A 114 4.16 -9.81 8.68
C TRP A 114 4.61 -11.27 8.61
N SER A 115 5.46 -11.61 7.65
CA SER A 115 5.85 -12.99 7.40
C SER A 115 7.25 -13.07 6.79
N GLY A 116 8.06 -14.02 7.27
CA GLY A 116 9.37 -14.32 6.67
C GLY A 116 9.31 -15.19 5.42
N GLN A 117 8.16 -15.82 5.12
CA GLN A 117 7.97 -16.72 3.97
C GLN A 117 7.46 -15.97 2.73
N TRP A 118 6.45 -15.13 2.93
CA TRP A 118 5.73 -14.40 1.87
C TRP A 118 6.08 -12.91 1.87
N PRO A 119 6.41 -12.31 0.70
CA PRO A 119 6.95 -10.96 0.62
C PRO A 119 5.88 -9.84 0.62
N GLY A 120 4.74 -10.04 1.30
CA GLY A 120 3.65 -9.05 1.34
C GLY A 120 4.07 -7.71 1.92
N LEU A 121 4.84 -7.72 3.00
CA LEU A 121 5.37 -6.47 3.60
C LEU A 121 6.30 -5.72 2.65
N VAL A 122 7.14 -6.45 1.90
CA VAL A 122 8.05 -5.87 0.91
C VAL A 122 7.25 -5.26 -0.25
N GLY A 123 6.25 -5.98 -0.75
CA GLY A 123 5.33 -5.49 -1.78
C GLY A 123 4.55 -4.24 -1.36
N MET A 124 4.05 -4.22 -0.12
CA MET A 124 3.38 -3.05 0.45
C MET A 124 4.32 -1.86 0.60
N LEU A 125 5.56 -2.06 1.04
CA LEU A 125 6.55 -0.98 1.16
C LEU A 125 6.94 -0.38 -0.20
N ASN A 126 7.02 -1.20 -1.24
CA ASN A 126 7.14 -0.71 -2.63
C ASN A 126 5.96 0.22 -2.99
N LEU A 127 4.72 -0.21 -2.71
CA LEU A 127 3.54 0.64 -2.97
C LEU A 127 3.62 1.94 -2.16
N ASN A 128 4.00 1.88 -0.89
CA ASN A 128 4.14 3.05 -0.03
C ASN A 128 5.15 4.07 -0.59
N GLY A 129 6.31 3.60 -1.05
CA GLY A 129 7.30 4.45 -1.71
C GLY A 129 6.72 5.10 -2.97
N SER A 130 5.98 4.32 -3.76
CA SER A 130 5.32 4.79 -4.98
C SER A 130 4.24 5.86 -4.71
N LEU A 131 3.39 5.65 -3.70
CA LEU A 131 2.37 6.60 -3.27
C LEU A 131 3.00 7.89 -2.73
N THR A 132 4.06 7.77 -1.94
CA THR A 132 4.83 8.93 -1.43
C THR A 132 5.41 9.74 -2.57
N LYS A 133 6.08 9.11 -3.54
CA LYS A 133 6.62 9.78 -4.74
C LYS A 133 5.52 10.48 -5.55
N ALA A 134 4.33 9.89 -5.61
CA ALA A 134 3.17 10.46 -6.31
C ALA A 134 2.40 11.51 -5.49
N GLY A 135 2.79 11.81 -4.25
CA GLY A 135 2.08 12.77 -3.38
C GLY A 135 0.70 12.29 -2.90
N ILE A 136 0.42 10.99 -2.97
CA ILE A 136 -0.85 10.39 -2.55
C ILE A 136 -0.79 10.09 -1.06
N LYS A 137 -1.80 10.54 -0.31
CA LYS A 137 -1.90 10.28 1.14
C LYS A 137 -2.39 8.86 1.39
N TYR A 138 -1.73 8.15 2.30
CA TYR A 138 -2.11 6.82 2.75
C TYR A 138 -1.78 6.64 4.24
N SER A 139 -2.41 5.65 4.86
CA SER A 139 -1.99 5.06 6.13
C SER A 139 -1.48 3.65 5.89
N THR A 140 -0.73 3.10 6.85
CA THR A 140 -0.14 1.76 6.72
C THR A 140 -0.33 0.96 7.98
N LEU A 141 -0.67 -0.33 7.83
CA LEU A 141 -0.67 -1.32 8.89
C LEU A 141 -0.06 -2.63 8.43
N TRP A 142 0.35 -3.43 9.40
CA TRP A 142 0.79 -4.80 9.20
C TRP A 142 0.48 -5.59 10.46
N SER A 143 0.41 -6.90 10.32
CA SER A 143 0.25 -7.80 11.45
C SER A 143 0.68 -9.22 11.07
N GLU A 144 1.17 -9.98 12.05
CA GLU A 144 1.47 -11.39 11.88
C GLU A 144 0.19 -12.23 11.80
N ASP A 145 -0.78 -11.98 12.68
CA ASP A 145 -2.00 -12.79 12.82
C ASP A 145 -3.32 -11.99 12.93
N PHE A 146 -3.24 -10.67 12.86
CA PHE A 146 -4.34 -9.70 12.97
C PHE A 146 -5.03 -9.67 14.33
N THR A 147 -4.36 -10.14 15.38
CA THR A 147 -4.87 -10.13 16.76
C THR A 147 -4.14 -9.16 17.68
N ASP A 148 -3.00 -8.61 17.25
CA ASP A 148 -2.19 -7.74 18.09
C ASP A 148 -2.83 -6.35 18.36
N ASP A 149 -2.57 -5.82 19.55
CA ASP A 149 -3.12 -4.54 20.02
C ASP A 149 -2.67 -3.35 19.17
N PHE A 150 -1.50 -3.43 18.53
CA PHE A 150 -1.03 -2.39 17.63
C PHE A 150 -1.94 -2.32 16.41
N PHE A 151 -2.20 -3.45 15.75
CA PHE A 151 -3.07 -3.54 14.59
C PHE A 151 -4.51 -3.15 14.93
N LEU A 152 -5.10 -3.75 15.96
CA LEU A 152 -6.52 -3.56 16.27
C LEU A 152 -6.85 -2.10 16.64
N ARG A 153 -6.01 -1.44 17.44
CA ARG A 153 -6.23 -0.04 17.84
C ARG A 153 -6.09 0.92 16.66
N HIS A 154 -5.10 0.72 15.80
CA HIS A 154 -4.91 1.58 14.64
C HIS A 154 -5.93 1.31 13.54
N LEU A 155 -6.37 0.06 13.34
CA LEU A 155 -7.46 -0.24 12.42
C LEU A 155 -8.73 0.50 12.84
N LYS A 156 -9.11 0.44 14.12
CA LYS A 156 -10.23 1.20 14.67
C LYS A 156 -10.06 2.71 14.43
N THR A 157 -8.88 3.25 14.71
CA THR A 157 -8.58 4.67 14.48
C THR A 157 -8.73 5.08 13.02
N TRP A 158 -8.24 4.25 12.09
CA TRP A 158 -8.36 4.51 10.67
C TRP A 158 -9.81 4.46 10.19
N LEU A 159 -10.60 3.51 10.69
CA LEU A 159 -12.03 3.40 10.36
C LEU A 159 -12.85 4.61 10.83
N GLU A 160 -12.48 5.20 11.97
CA GLU A 160 -13.16 6.38 12.53
C GLU A 160 -12.69 7.70 11.90
N LYS A 161 -11.39 7.82 11.59
CA LYS A 161 -10.76 9.11 11.21
C LYS A 161 -10.24 9.17 9.79
N GLY A 162 -10.17 8.05 9.08
CA GLY A 162 -9.57 7.93 7.75
C GLY A 162 -8.04 8.02 7.72
N ALA A 163 -7.37 8.11 8.88
CA ALA A 163 -5.92 8.23 8.96
C ALA A 163 -5.35 7.66 10.26
N ILE A 164 -4.12 7.16 10.19
CA ILE A 164 -3.30 6.73 11.33
C ILE A 164 -2.09 7.65 11.45
N ARG A 165 -1.68 7.93 12.70
CA ARG A 165 -0.41 8.58 13.01
C ARG A 165 0.50 7.60 13.74
N HIS A 166 1.62 7.26 13.10
CA HIS A 166 2.66 6.44 13.71
C HIS A 166 3.61 7.29 14.57
N ILE A 167 4.12 6.71 15.65
CA ILE A 167 5.15 7.35 16.48
C ILE A 167 6.50 7.17 15.77
N THR A 168 7.10 8.28 15.36
CA THR A 168 8.41 8.31 14.67
C THR A 168 9.51 8.84 15.59
N SER A 169 9.44 8.58 16.89
CA SER A 169 10.43 9.07 17.87
C SER A 169 11.85 8.53 17.66
N HIS A 170 11.98 7.45 16.87
CA HIS A 170 13.27 6.87 16.46
C HIS A 170 13.93 7.65 15.32
N THR A 171 13.21 8.53 14.62
CA THR A 171 13.79 9.40 13.59
C THR A 171 14.07 10.79 14.16
N ARG A 172 15.08 11.46 13.59
CA ARG A 172 15.41 12.84 13.92
C ARG A 172 15.56 13.63 12.63
N SER A 173 15.09 14.87 12.65
CA SER A 173 15.30 15.79 11.54
C SER A 173 16.78 16.13 11.44
N LEU A 174 17.30 16.24 10.21
CA LEU A 174 18.73 16.43 9.95
C LEU A 174 19.27 17.74 10.53
N ASP A 175 18.45 18.79 10.57
CA ASP A 175 18.74 20.09 11.22
C ASP A 175 19.00 19.98 12.74
N LYS A 176 18.59 18.85 13.36
CA LYS A 176 18.79 18.54 14.78
C LYS A 176 19.90 17.52 15.02
N VAL A 177 20.68 17.19 13.99
CA VAL A 177 21.79 16.23 14.08
C VAL A 177 23.08 16.99 13.82
N ASP A 178 24.07 16.81 14.71
CA ASP A 178 25.41 17.35 14.50
C ASP A 178 26.12 16.54 13.40
N VAL A 179 26.09 17.07 12.18
CA VAL A 179 26.83 16.52 11.05
C VAL A 179 28.25 17.09 11.06
N PRO A 180 29.31 16.25 11.05
CA PRO A 180 30.67 16.76 11.03
C PRO A 180 30.92 17.70 9.85
N ALA A 181 31.61 18.81 10.11
CA ALA A 181 31.71 19.92 9.16
C ALA A 181 32.33 19.54 7.80
N ARG A 182 33.23 18.54 7.77
CA ARG A 182 33.86 18.08 6.52
C ARG A 182 32.88 17.31 5.61
N PRO A 183 32.22 16.22 6.06
CA PRO A 183 31.14 15.59 5.31
C PRO A 183 30.01 16.54 4.89
N ALA A 184 29.61 17.48 5.76
CA ALA A 184 28.59 18.47 5.43
C ALA A 184 29.00 19.34 4.23
N ARG A 185 30.19 19.95 4.30
CA ARG A 185 30.75 20.75 3.19
C ARG A 185 30.89 19.93 1.91
N LEU A 186 31.40 18.71 2.00
CA LEU A 186 31.52 17.82 0.83
C LEU A 186 30.15 17.54 0.20
N GLY A 187 29.12 17.26 1.00
CA GLY A 187 27.77 17.03 0.51
C GLY A 187 27.19 18.26 -0.21
N GLU A 188 27.39 19.45 0.35
CA GLU A 188 26.96 20.72 -0.26
C GLU A 188 27.71 21.04 -1.55
N GLU A 189 29.02 20.82 -1.59
CA GLU A 189 29.86 20.99 -2.79
C GLU A 189 29.44 20.04 -3.91
N LEU A 190 29.26 18.75 -3.60
CA LEU A 190 28.80 17.75 -4.57
C LEU A 190 27.40 18.07 -5.10
N ALA A 191 26.46 18.44 -4.21
CA ALA A 191 25.11 18.83 -4.62
C ALA A 191 25.13 20.04 -5.57
N ARG A 192 25.95 21.05 -5.25
CA ARG A 192 26.13 22.22 -6.10
C ARG A 192 26.75 21.87 -7.45
N GLU A 193 27.79 21.05 -7.45
CA GLU A 193 28.46 20.59 -8.67
C GLU A 193 27.50 19.84 -9.60
N LEU A 194 26.70 18.91 -9.06
CA LEU A 194 25.70 18.17 -9.82
C LEU A 194 24.70 19.11 -10.51
N MET A 195 24.25 20.15 -9.81
CA MET A 195 23.32 21.15 -10.32
C MET A 195 23.96 22.07 -11.37
N GLU A 196 25.17 22.59 -11.10
CA GLU A 196 25.89 23.51 -11.98
C GLU A 196 26.32 22.84 -13.29
N LYS A 197 26.87 21.62 -13.20
CA LYS A 197 27.31 20.85 -14.37
C LYS A 197 26.16 20.16 -15.10
N LYS A 198 24.94 20.21 -14.55
CA LYS A 198 23.76 19.51 -15.07
C LYS A 198 24.06 18.03 -15.31
N ALA A 199 24.65 17.40 -14.31
CA ALA A 199 25.06 16.00 -14.40
C ALA A 199 23.86 15.12 -14.78
N ILE A 200 24.04 14.27 -15.79
CA ILE A 200 23.02 13.32 -16.21
C ILE A 200 23.15 12.08 -15.32
N MET A 201 22.15 11.86 -14.46
CA MET A 201 22.01 10.60 -13.73
C MET A 201 21.27 9.60 -14.63
N GLY A 202 22.03 8.74 -15.30
CA GLY A 202 21.45 7.67 -16.11
C GLY A 202 20.81 6.61 -15.22
N VAL A 203 19.48 6.47 -15.31
CA VAL A 203 18.75 5.36 -14.69
C VAL A 203 18.63 4.25 -15.74
N PHE A 204 19.48 3.23 -15.65
CA PHE A 204 19.53 2.14 -16.64
C PHE A 204 18.66 0.92 -16.25
N ASP A 205 17.89 1.03 -15.17
CA ASP A 205 16.95 0.02 -14.68
C ASP A 205 15.65 0.70 -14.24
N GLU A 206 14.89 1.28 -15.19
CA GLU A 206 13.65 2.01 -14.92
C GLU A 206 12.48 1.15 -14.41
N GLY A 207 12.74 -0.07 -13.93
CA GLY A 207 11.66 -0.97 -13.58
C GLY A 207 12.07 -2.20 -12.82
N CYS A 208 13.04 -2.11 -11.89
CA CYS A 208 13.35 -3.20 -10.95
C CYS A 208 12.04 -3.69 -10.32
N MET A 209 11.50 -4.78 -10.86
CA MET A 209 10.21 -5.36 -10.51
C MET A 209 9.02 -4.36 -10.48
N GLY A 210 8.99 -3.37 -11.38
CA GLY A 210 7.86 -2.43 -11.53
C GLY A 210 7.61 -1.48 -10.36
N MET A 211 8.68 -1.10 -9.66
CA MET A 211 8.68 -0.06 -8.65
C MET A 211 8.59 1.33 -9.31
N TYR A 212 7.45 2.02 -9.19
CA TYR A 212 7.32 3.41 -9.66
C TYR A 212 8.25 4.37 -8.91
N ASN A 213 8.65 3.99 -7.69
CA ASN A 213 9.58 4.74 -6.84
C ASN A 213 11.06 4.41 -7.07
N ALA A 214 11.39 3.60 -8.07
CA ALA A 214 12.76 3.53 -8.59
C ALA A 214 13.19 4.89 -9.19
#